data_AF-A0A0F9ER82-F1
#
_entry.id   AF-A0A0F9ER82-F1
#
_cell.length_a   1.000
_cell.length_b   1.000
_cell.length_c   1.000
_cell.angle_alpha   90.00
_cell.angle_beta   90.00
_cell.angle_gamma   90.00
#
_symmetry.space_group_name_H-M   'P 1'
#
loop_
_entity.id
_entity.type
_entity.pdbx_description
1 polymer ?
#
loop_
_entity_poly.entity_id
_entity_poly.type
_entity_poly.pdbx_seq_one_letter_code
_entity_poly.pdbx_strand_id
1 'polypeptide(L)' 'MDLVAQIIEYESGVMDESQTIEFFQALVDDGLAWQLQGSYGRLAADLIRSGHITYEIKGE' A
#
# COMPACT_ATOMS: atom_id res chain seq x y z
N MET A 1 -11.63 2.47 -8.30
CA MET A 1 -10.97 2.74 -7.01
C MET A 1 -10.84 4.24 -6.88
N ASP A 2 -11.39 4.84 -5.82
CA ASP A 2 -11.11 6.26 -5.54
C ASP A 2 -9.89 6.30 -4.62
N LEU A 3 -8.71 6.45 -5.23
CA LEU A 3 -7.44 6.46 -4.51
C LEU A 3 -7.39 7.56 -3.45
N VAL A 4 -8.01 8.72 -3.72
CA VAL A 4 -8.01 9.85 -2.78
C VAL A 4 -8.81 9.50 -1.53
N ALA A 5 -9.99 8.88 -1.70
CA ALA A 5 -10.80 8.44 -0.57
C ALA A 5 -10.05 7.42 0.31
N GLN A 6 -9.36 6.44 -0.29
CA GLN A 6 -8.59 5.44 0.45
C GLN A 6 -7.38 6.03 1.17
N ILE A 7 -6.70 7.02 0.58
CA ILE A 7 -5.63 7.75 1.25
C ILE A 7 -6.18 8.47 2.49
N ILE A 8 -7.34 9.13 2.38
CA ILE A 8 -7.98 9.81 3.51
C ILE A 8 -8.33 8.82 4.61
N GLU A 9 -8.92 7.67 4.28
CA GLU A 9 -9.28 6.64 5.25
C GLU A 9 -8.05 6.06 5.98
N TYR A 10 -6.96 5.80 5.25
CA TYR A 10 -5.70 5.33 5.82
C TYR A 10 -5.08 6.39 6.74
N GLU A 11 -4.93 7.64 6.29
CA GLU A 11 -4.32 8.71 7.08
C GLU A 11 -5.17 9.12 8.28
N SER A 12 -6.49 8.93 8.20
CA SER A 12 -7.41 9.15 9.32
C SER A 12 -7.42 8.01 10.33
N GLY A 13 -6.73 6.89 10.06
CA GLY A 13 -6.69 5.72 10.92
C GLY A 13 -8.02 4.96 11.01
N VAL A 14 -8.86 5.07 9.98
CA VAL A 14 -10.18 4.42 9.91
C VAL A 14 -10.07 2.98 9.40
N MET A 15 -9.03 2.69 8.62
CA MET A 15 -8.76 1.34 8.11
C MET A 15 -8.35 0.39 9.23
N ASP A 16 -8.92 -0.81 9.21
CA ASP A 16 -8.38 -1.93 9.98
C ASP A 16 -7.13 -2.53 9.34
N GLU A 17 -6.54 -3.54 9.98
CA GLU A 17 -5.33 -4.21 9.51
C GLU A 17 -5.52 -4.86 8.13
N SER A 18 -6.65 -5.54 7.90
CA SER A 18 -6.92 -6.22 6.63
C SER A 18 -7.07 -5.20 5.50
N GLN A 19 -7.84 -4.13 5.75
CA GLN A 19 -8.02 -3.03 4.80
C GLN A 19 -6.70 -2.33 4.49
N THR A 20 -5.85 -2.15 5.50
CA THR A 20 -4.50 -1.59 5.31
C THR A 20 -3.66 -2.50 4.42
N ILE A 21 -3.65 -3.81 4.66
CA ILE A 21 -2.90 -4.77 3.84
C ILE A 21 -3.38 -4.75 2.38
N GLU A 22 -4.69 -4.81 2.14
CA GLU A 22 -5.26 -4.76 0.79
C GLU A 22 -4.94 -3.45 0.07
N PHE A 23 -5.07 -2.32 0.77
CA PHE A 23 -4.71 -1.01 0.23
C PHE A 23 -3.24 -0.95 -0.18
N PHE A 24 -2.33 -1.43 0.68
CA PHE A 24 -0.91 -1.44 0.38
C PHE A 24 -0.53 -2.42 -0.73
N GLN A 25 -1.19 -3.57 -0.85
CA GLN A 25 -0.99 -4.45 -2.01
C GLN A 25 -1.33 -3.73 -3.31
N ALA A 26 -2.48 -3.04 -3.36
CA ALA A 26 -2.88 -2.29 -4.56
C ALA A 26 -1.91 -1.14 -4.88
N LEU A 27 -1.45 -0.40 -3.87
CA LEU A 27 -0.43 0.64 -4.07
C LEU A 27 0.90 0.09 -4.61
N VAL A 28 1.29 -1.11 -4.17
CA VAL A 28 2.52 -1.77 -4.62
C VAL A 28 2.36 -2.27 -6.05
N ASP A 29 1.22 -2.88 -6.39
CA ASP A 29 0.91 -3.40 -7.72
C ASP A 29 0.91 -2.30 -8.80
N ASP A 30 0.42 -1.11 -8.45
CA ASP A 30 0.41 0.06 -9.34
C ASP A 30 1.69 0.91 -9.26
N GLY A 31 2.63 0.54 -8.37
CA GLY A 31 3.88 1.27 -8.11
C GLY A 31 3.71 2.60 -7.35
N LEU A 32 2.49 2.95 -6.95
CA LEU A 32 2.15 4.19 -6.24
C LEU A 32 2.77 4.27 -4.84
N ALA A 33 2.97 3.14 -4.16
CA ALA A 33 3.62 3.09 -2.84
C ALA A 33 5.02 3.75 -2.83
N TRP A 34 5.69 3.77 -3.99
CA TRP A 34 7.03 4.31 -4.19
C TRP A 34 7.05 5.75 -4.71
N GLN A 35 5.89 6.28 -5.11
CA GLN A 35 5.71 7.65 -5.62
C GLN A 35 5.13 8.60 -4.57
N LEU A 36 4.41 8.06 -3.57
CA LEU A 36 3.86 8.80 -2.44
C LEU A 36 4.94 9.16 -1.41
N GLN A 37 4.54 9.91 -0.37
CA GLN A 37 5.41 10.28 0.75
C GLN A 37 6.14 9.04 1.30
N GLY A 38 7.41 9.20 1.68
CA GLY A 38 8.28 8.08 2.09
C GLY A 38 7.78 7.20 3.25
N SER A 39 6.75 7.62 4.00
CA SER A 39 6.04 6.76 4.95
C SER A 39 5.37 5.57 4.28
N TYR A 40 4.77 5.75 3.10
CA TYR A 40 4.10 4.70 2.34
C TYR A 40 5.10 3.64 1.88
N GLY A 41 6.21 4.06 1.27
CA GLY A 41 7.24 3.12 0.82
C GLY A 41 7.87 2.33 1.98
N ARG A 42 8.10 2.96 3.14
CA ARG A 42 8.62 2.22 4.32
C ARG A 42 7.64 1.17 4.82
N LEU A 43 6.35 1.53 4.96
CA LEU A 43 5.33 0.57 5.40
C LEU A 43 5.14 -0.55 4.38
N ALA A 44 5.08 -0.24 3.08
CA ALA A 44 5.03 -1.24 2.02
C ALA A 44 6.22 -2.21 2.12
N ALA A 45 7.45 -1.70 2.30
CA ALA A 45 8.64 -2.52 2.45
C ALA A 45 8.58 -3.42 3.70
N ASP A 46 8.04 -2.92 4.81
CA ASP A 46 7.88 -3.72 6.04
C ASP A 46 6.82 -4.81 5.87
N LEU A 47 5.69 -4.51 5.21
CA LEU A 47 4.65 -5.49 4.89
C LEU A 47 5.14 -6.58 3.90
N ILE A 48 6.00 -6.21 2.95
CA ILE A 48 6.65 -7.18 2.06
C ILE A 48 7.61 -8.09 2.86
N ARG A 49 8.42 -7.51 3.76
CA ARG A 49 9.37 -8.27 4.58
C ARG A 49 8.66 -9.23 5.54
N SER A 50 7.51 -8.86 6.06
CA SER A 50 6.70 -9.72 6.94
C SER A 50 5.86 -10.73 6.17
N GLY A 51 5.79 -10.65 4.84
CA GLY A 51 5.01 -11.55 3.99
C GLY A 51 3.51 -11.28 3.98
N HIS A 52 3.07 -10.06 4.37
CA HIS A 52 1.66 -9.67 4.28
C HIS A 52 1.24 -9.28 2.85
N ILE A 53 2.18 -8.74 2.05
CA ILE A 53 1.96 -8.38 0.65
C ILE A 53 3.16 -8.82 -0.21
N THR A 54 2.99 -8.89 -1.52
CA THR A 54 4.05 -9.27 -2.48
C THR A 54 4.46 -8.10 -3.37
N TYR A 55 5.71 -8.12 -3.84
CA TYR A 55 6.18 -7.24 -4.90
C TYR A 55 6.44 -8.06 -6.16
N GLU A 56 5.55 -7.94 -7.12
CA GLU A 56 5.69 -8.60 -8.42
C GLU A 56 6.06 -7.59 -9.51
N ILE A 57 7.07 -7.92 -10.30
CA ILE A 57 7.37 -7.19 -11.53
C ILE A 57 6.51 -7.83 -12.62
N LYS A 58 5.45 -7.13 -13.06
CA LYS A 58 4.69 -7.53 -14.24
C LYS A 58 5.59 -7.34 -15.47
N GLY A 59 6.13 -8.43 -15.99
CA GLY A 59 6.98 -8.44 -17.19
C GLY A 59 6.21 -8.03 -18.45
N GLU A 60 6.94 -7.43 -19.40
CA GLU A 60 6.50 -6.96 -20.73
C GLU A 60 5.94 -8.08 -21.63
#